data_AF-F6EGY3-F1
#
_entry.id   AF-F6EGY3-F1
#
_cell.length_a   1.000
_cell.length_b   1.000
_cell.length_c   1.000
_cell.angle_alpha   90.00
_cell.angle_beta   90.00
_cell.angle_gamma   90.00
#
_symmetry.space_group_name_H-M   'P 1'
#
loop_
_entity.id
_entity.type
_entity.pdbx_description
1 polymer ?
#
loop_
_entity_poly.entity_id
_entity_poly.type
_entity_poly.pdbx_seq_one_letter_code
_entity_poly.pdbx_strand_id
1 'polypeptide(L)'
;MPHPPEVYRRRRIAAAAILLVLLGGIIAGVLVGVRAFAGSGAEDTSDVQASGTETSAQEKPDETASEVPKRDPDARGDDDEDLDDDLDDEEEEVKVAEGPCADSSLSVRATIDRAEYPIGDQPRFGVVVTNIGDTTCARDLGPAVQQISVRAVENDRRVWVNTDCAPTTGRDVWTLAPGDQAAFAITWSGTGSAPGCFGPRDAVDSGVYRVLAQVGEISAEPVEFAIVDPEATEPEPEAESAPSTPESGP
;
A
#
# COMPACT_ATOMS: atom_id res chain seq x y z
N MET A 1 -21.72 -27.16 34.65
CA MET A 1 -21.92 -26.41 35.93
C MET A 1 -21.59 -24.95 35.65
N PRO A 2 -22.45 -23.97 36.00
CA PRO A 2 -22.16 -22.55 35.75
C PRO A 2 -21.08 -22.03 36.70
N HIS A 3 -20.15 -21.20 36.21
CA HIS A 3 -19.13 -20.58 37.07
C HIS A 3 -19.72 -19.50 38.00
N PRO A 4 -19.24 -19.37 39.25
CA PRO A 4 -19.83 -18.47 40.23
C PRO A 4 -19.68 -16.99 39.83
N PRO A 5 -20.75 -16.17 39.95
CA PRO A 5 -20.80 -14.80 39.41
C PRO A 5 -19.87 -13.80 40.13
N GLU A 6 -19.25 -14.18 41.23
CA GLU A 6 -18.36 -13.31 42.02
C GLU A 6 -17.03 -13.01 41.32
N VAL A 7 -16.46 -14.00 40.61
CA VAL A 7 -15.19 -13.85 39.89
C VAL A 7 -15.32 -12.82 38.77
N TYR A 8 -16.48 -12.80 38.10
CA TYR A 8 -16.77 -11.86 37.02
C TYR A 8 -16.85 -10.41 37.51
N ARG A 9 -17.53 -10.17 38.65
CA ARG A 9 -17.59 -8.81 39.24
C ARG A 9 -16.22 -8.32 39.69
N ARG A 10 -15.43 -9.16 40.38
CA ARG A 10 -14.07 -8.78 40.82
C ARG A 10 -13.16 -8.43 39.65
N ARG A 11 -13.20 -9.20 38.55
CA ARG A 11 -12.42 -8.91 37.33
C ARG A 11 -12.88 -7.61 36.64
N ARG A 12 -14.18 -7.33 36.55
CA ARG A 12 -14.69 -6.06 36.01
C ARG A 12 -14.30 -4.84 36.86
N ILE A 13 -14.34 -4.95 38.19
CA ILE A 13 -13.91 -3.86 39.09
C ILE A 13 -12.40 -3.62 38.96
N ALA A 14 -11.58 -4.68 38.91
CA ALA A 14 -10.14 -4.56 38.69
C ALA A 14 -9.81 -3.90 37.33
N ALA A 15 -10.47 -4.31 36.25
CA ALA A 15 -10.29 -3.70 34.93
C ALA A 15 -10.69 -2.21 34.90
N ALA A 16 -11.81 -1.85 35.53
CA ALA A 16 -12.24 -0.46 35.64
C ALA A 16 -11.26 0.40 36.47
N ALA A 17 -10.72 -0.14 37.57
CA ALA A 17 -9.72 0.54 38.38
C ALA A 17 -8.40 0.77 37.61
N ILE A 18 -7.90 -0.24 36.88
CA ILE A 18 -6.72 -0.11 36.02
C ILE A 18 -6.94 0.95 34.94
N LEU A 19 -8.09 0.94 34.27
CA LEU A 19 -8.43 1.90 33.22
C LEU A 19 -8.51 3.34 33.75
N LEU A 20 -9.05 3.54 34.96
CA LEU A 20 -9.05 4.85 35.63
C LEU A 20 -7.64 5.32 36.01
N VAL A 21 -6.76 4.42 36.47
CA VAL A 21 -5.36 4.76 36.78
C VAL A 21 -4.59 5.15 35.51
N LEU A 22 -4.79 4.43 34.40
CA LEU A 22 -4.18 4.75 33.11
C LEU A 22 -4.66 6.11 32.57
N LEU A 23 -5.96 6.37 32.60
CA LEU A 23 -6.53 7.67 32.20
C LEU A 23 -6.00 8.82 33.08
N GLY A 24 -5.95 8.63 34.40
CA GLY A 24 -5.38 9.61 35.32
C GLY A 24 -3.89 9.90 35.04
N GLY A 25 -3.11 8.85 34.77
CA GLY A 25 -1.70 8.97 34.40
C GLY A 25 -1.47 9.71 33.09
N ILE A 26 -2.28 9.44 32.07
CA ILE A 26 -2.22 10.13 30.77
C ILE A 26 -2.57 11.62 30.94
N ILE A 27 -3.65 11.94 31.65
CA ILE A 27 -4.07 13.32 31.90
C ILE A 27 -3.00 14.10 32.68
N ALA A 28 -2.42 13.48 33.72
CA ALA A 28 -1.32 14.08 34.49
C ALA A 28 -0.06 14.29 33.61
N GLY A 29 0.29 13.30 32.79
CA GLY A 29 1.43 13.38 31.87
C GLY A 29 1.28 14.50 30.83
N VAL A 30 0.10 14.65 30.24
CA VAL A 30 -0.19 15.74 29.29
C VAL A 30 -0.11 17.12 29.98
N LEU A 31 -0.65 17.27 31.19
CA LEU A 31 -0.58 18.53 31.93
C LEU A 31 0.85 18.94 32.34
N VAL A 32 1.73 17.97 32.60
CA VAL A 32 3.16 18.22 32.84
C VAL A 32 3.90 18.52 31.53
N GLY A 33 3.66 17.75 30.47
CA GLY A 33 4.28 17.93 29.15
C GLY A 33 3.96 19.28 28.52
N VAL A 34 2.72 19.73 28.59
CA VAL A 34 2.30 21.06 28.09
C VAL A 34 2.98 22.19 28.86
N ARG A 35 3.22 22.03 30.18
CA ARG A 35 3.98 23.03 30.96
C ARG A 35 5.48 23.03 30.65
N ALA A 36 6.05 21.89 30.25
CA ALA A 36 7.45 21.81 29.82
C ALA A 36 7.67 22.39 28.40
N PHE A 37 6.66 22.32 27.53
CA PHE A 37 6.78 22.72 26.12
C PHE A 37 6.23 24.13 25.79
N ALA A 38 5.45 24.74 26.70
CA ALA A 38 4.91 26.10 26.55
C ALA A 38 5.79 27.20 27.16
N GLY A 39 7.06 26.91 27.48
CA GLY A 39 7.88 27.75 28.36
C GLY A 39 9.38 27.77 28.04
N SER A 40 9.76 28.03 26.79
CA SER A 40 11.15 28.38 26.44
C SER A 40 11.22 29.29 25.22
N GLY A 41 11.10 30.60 25.44
CA GLY A 41 11.48 31.61 24.45
C GLY A 41 12.88 32.12 24.75
N ALA A 42 13.78 31.95 23.77
CA ALA A 42 14.96 32.77 23.44
C ALA A 42 16.10 33.03 24.46
N GLU A 43 17.24 33.42 23.86
CA GLU A 43 18.44 34.12 24.40
C GLU A 43 19.43 33.30 25.27
N ASP A 44 20.55 32.80 24.74
CA ASP A 44 21.84 33.44 24.34
C ASP A 44 22.94 33.41 25.46
N THR A 45 24.20 33.31 25.02
CA THR A 45 25.48 33.56 25.74
C THR A 45 26.13 32.49 26.67
N SER A 46 27.35 32.10 26.26
CA SER A 46 28.61 32.06 27.03
C SER A 46 28.92 31.03 28.14
N ASP A 47 29.69 30.00 27.74
CA ASP A 47 31.12 29.77 28.08
C ASP A 47 31.64 29.35 29.49
N VAL A 48 32.90 28.87 29.52
CA VAL A 48 33.80 28.52 30.66
C VAL A 48 33.56 27.12 31.31
N GLN A 49 34.34 26.04 31.00
CA GLN A 49 35.72 25.68 31.44
C GLN A 49 35.78 25.10 32.89
N ALA A 50 36.51 24.03 33.28
CA ALA A 50 37.37 23.02 32.64
C ALA A 50 37.62 21.78 33.56
N SER A 51 38.49 20.86 33.08
CA SER A 51 39.32 19.87 33.79
C SER A 51 38.73 18.46 33.97
N GLY A 52 39.46 17.38 33.61
CA GLY A 52 40.76 17.34 32.92
C GLY A 52 41.36 15.93 32.80
N THR A 53 42.56 15.83 32.19
CA THR A 53 43.60 14.79 32.45
C THR A 53 43.30 13.35 31.98
N GLU A 54 44.12 12.61 31.21
CA GLU A 54 45.45 12.78 30.56
C GLU A 54 45.63 11.65 29.50
N THR A 55 46.48 11.84 28.47
CA THR A 55 47.29 10.80 27.73
C THR A 55 46.56 9.54 27.15
N SER A 56 46.78 8.98 25.96
CA SER A 56 47.64 9.19 24.77
C SER A 56 47.09 8.24 23.64
N ALA A 57 47.54 8.20 22.38
CA ALA A 57 48.64 8.85 21.68
C ALA A 57 48.34 9.06 20.17
N GLN A 58 48.98 10.09 19.61
CA GLN A 58 49.60 10.20 18.27
C GLN A 58 49.40 9.10 17.20
N GLU A 59 48.79 9.46 16.06
CA GLU A 59 49.48 9.56 14.76
C GLU A 59 48.76 10.49 13.75
N LYS A 60 49.56 11.29 13.01
CA LYS A 60 49.29 12.16 11.83
C LYS A 60 50.54 11.89 10.93
N PRO A 61 50.53 11.91 9.59
CA PRO A 61 49.65 12.64 8.66
C PRO A 61 49.19 11.77 7.45
N ASP A 62 48.80 12.22 6.25
CA ASP A 62 48.77 13.51 5.51
C ASP A 62 47.60 13.39 4.50
N GLU A 63 46.69 14.35 4.37
CA GLU A 63 46.74 15.40 3.34
C GLU A 63 47.44 15.02 2.02
N THR A 64 46.67 14.92 0.92
CA THR A 64 47.10 15.31 -0.44
C THR A 64 45.88 15.36 -1.35
N ALA A 65 45.66 16.51 -1.98
CA ALA A 65 44.69 16.67 -3.06
C ALA A 65 45.19 15.95 -4.33
N SER A 66 44.27 15.43 -5.15
CA SER A 66 44.60 14.98 -6.51
C SER A 66 43.98 15.91 -7.54
N GLU A 67 44.86 16.46 -8.37
CA GLU A 67 44.59 17.41 -9.44
C GLU A 67 43.78 16.85 -10.61
N VAL A 68 43.20 17.80 -11.34
CA VAL A 68 42.73 17.69 -12.72
C VAL A 68 43.88 17.31 -13.66
N PRO A 69 43.65 16.50 -14.70
CA PRO A 69 44.40 16.60 -15.93
C PRO A 69 43.55 17.22 -17.05
N LYS A 70 43.98 18.40 -17.53
CA LYS A 70 43.60 18.88 -18.87
C LYS A 70 44.14 17.90 -19.92
N ARG A 71 43.49 17.85 -21.08
CA ARG A 71 44.13 17.46 -22.33
C ARG A 71 43.74 18.46 -23.40
N ASP A 72 44.75 18.99 -24.07
CA ASP A 72 44.67 20.11 -25.03
C ASP A 72 44.26 19.65 -26.46
N PRO A 73 43.92 20.60 -27.36
CA PRO A 73 43.20 20.30 -28.60
C PRO A 73 44.11 20.12 -29.83
N ASP A 74 43.64 19.40 -30.84
CA ASP A 74 43.83 19.74 -32.27
C ASP A 74 43.01 18.81 -33.19
N ALA A 75 42.24 19.39 -34.11
CA ALA A 75 41.95 18.91 -35.47
C ALA A 75 40.85 19.79 -36.11
N ARG A 76 41.20 20.47 -37.20
CA ARG A 76 40.23 21.18 -38.06
C ARG A 76 39.53 20.20 -38.99
N GLY A 77 38.25 20.46 -39.25
CA GLY A 77 37.52 19.98 -40.41
C GLY A 77 36.57 21.09 -40.84
N ASP A 78 37.02 21.95 -41.76
CA ASP A 78 36.11 22.67 -42.64
C ASP A 78 35.42 21.61 -43.51
N ASP A 79 34.09 21.65 -43.58
CA ASP A 79 33.30 21.31 -44.77
C ASP A 79 31.90 21.89 -44.54
N ASP A 80 31.67 23.08 -45.10
CA ASP A 80 30.33 23.65 -45.28
C ASP A 80 29.52 22.76 -46.22
N GLU A 81 28.46 22.11 -45.74
CA GLU A 81 27.30 21.77 -46.57
C GLU A 81 26.03 22.21 -45.85
N ASP A 82 25.46 23.32 -46.33
CA ASP A 82 24.13 23.79 -45.97
C ASP A 82 23.10 22.69 -46.26
N LEU A 83 22.52 22.15 -45.18
CA LEU A 83 21.25 21.43 -45.23
C LEU A 83 20.31 22.06 -44.21
N ASP A 84 19.60 23.09 -44.67
CA ASP A 84 18.32 23.52 -44.11
C ASP A 84 17.33 22.34 -44.21
N ASP A 85 17.42 21.39 -43.27
CA ASP A 85 16.34 20.46 -42.98
C ASP A 85 15.52 21.14 -41.88
N ASP A 86 14.37 21.73 -42.28
CA ASP A 86 13.36 22.27 -41.38
C ASP A 86 12.84 21.14 -40.48
N LEU A 87 13.56 20.86 -39.40
CA LEU A 87 13.01 20.20 -38.24
C LEU A 87 11.99 21.19 -37.66
N ASP A 88 10.73 21.00 -38.06
CA ASP A 88 9.56 21.39 -37.29
C ASP A 88 9.73 20.79 -35.88
N ASP A 89 10.42 21.54 -35.03
CA ASP A 89 10.45 21.37 -33.59
C ASP A 89 9.03 21.72 -33.13
N GLU A 90 8.12 20.73 -33.26
CA GLU A 90 6.85 20.71 -32.54
C GLU A 90 7.19 20.62 -31.06
N GLU A 91 7.62 21.78 -30.53
CA GLU A 91 7.85 22.07 -29.13
C GLU A 91 6.51 21.83 -28.44
N GLU A 92 6.27 20.58 -27.98
CA GLU A 92 5.07 20.19 -27.27
C GLU A 92 4.96 21.14 -26.07
N GLU A 93 4.10 22.16 -26.20
CA GLU A 93 3.82 23.10 -25.13
C GLU A 93 3.36 22.28 -23.92
N VAL A 94 4.28 22.07 -22.97
CA VAL A 94 3.99 21.35 -21.74
C VAL A 94 2.98 22.20 -20.97
N LYS A 95 1.69 21.91 -21.17
CA LYS A 95 0.60 22.66 -20.57
C LYS A 95 0.66 22.48 -19.06
N VAL A 96 1.28 23.45 -18.40
CA VAL A 96 1.43 23.50 -16.95
C VAL A 96 0.03 23.57 -16.33
N ALA A 97 -0.26 22.66 -15.40
CA ALA A 97 -1.62 22.28 -15.04
C ALA A 97 -2.53 23.43 -14.56
N GLU A 98 -3.72 23.52 -15.16
CA GLU A 98 -4.82 24.34 -14.64
C GLU A 98 -5.74 23.51 -13.73
N GLY A 99 -5.35 23.39 -12.46
CA GLY A 99 -6.25 22.92 -11.39
C GLY A 99 -6.33 21.40 -11.17
N PRO A 100 -7.24 20.96 -10.28
CA PRO A 100 -7.41 19.55 -9.95
C PRO A 100 -8.15 18.80 -11.06
N CYS A 101 -7.77 17.55 -11.33
CA CYS A 101 -8.49 16.71 -12.27
C CYS A 101 -9.94 16.51 -11.83
N ALA A 102 -10.89 16.87 -12.69
CA ALA A 102 -12.31 16.54 -12.51
C ALA A 102 -12.55 15.04 -12.63
N ASP A 103 -13.51 14.51 -11.89
CA ASP A 103 -13.82 13.07 -11.88
C ASP A 103 -14.26 12.55 -13.26
N SER A 104 -14.88 13.39 -14.09
CA SER A 104 -15.23 13.08 -15.48
C SER A 104 -14.04 13.01 -16.44
N SER A 105 -12.89 13.58 -16.07
CA SER A 105 -11.66 13.55 -16.86
C SER A 105 -10.76 12.36 -16.51
N LEU A 106 -11.18 11.51 -15.57
CA LEU A 106 -10.42 10.35 -15.12
C LEU A 106 -11.20 9.05 -15.37
N SER A 107 -10.50 8.03 -15.86
CA SER A 107 -11.00 6.65 -15.90
C SER A 107 -10.27 5.82 -14.86
N VAL A 108 -10.98 4.93 -14.17
CA VAL A 108 -10.40 3.95 -13.24
C VAL A 108 -10.74 2.55 -13.73
N ARG A 109 -9.75 1.66 -13.79
CA ARG A 109 -9.91 0.24 -14.09
C ARG A 109 -9.33 -0.61 -12.97
N ALA A 110 -10.05 -1.66 -12.58
CA ALA A 110 -9.47 -2.75 -11.81
C ALA A 110 -8.74 -3.72 -12.75
N THR A 111 -7.69 -4.39 -12.26
CA THR A 111 -7.02 -5.49 -12.97
C THR A 111 -6.77 -6.67 -12.04
N ILE A 112 -6.62 -7.86 -12.61
CA ILE A 112 -6.31 -9.13 -11.93
C ILE A 112 -5.10 -9.77 -12.62
N ASP A 113 -4.23 -10.46 -11.89
CA ASP A 113 -3.07 -11.14 -12.48
C ASP A 113 -3.45 -12.47 -13.18
N ARG A 114 -4.50 -13.13 -12.69
CA ARG A 114 -5.06 -14.39 -13.22
C ARG A 114 -6.59 -14.37 -13.14
N ALA A 115 -7.24 -15.16 -13.99
CA ALA A 115 -8.70 -15.36 -13.94
C ALA A 115 -9.13 -16.36 -12.85
N GLU A 116 -8.23 -17.25 -12.42
CA GLU A 116 -8.50 -18.33 -11.47
C GLU A 116 -7.36 -18.46 -10.46
N TYR A 117 -7.70 -18.72 -9.20
CA TYR A 117 -6.76 -18.89 -8.09
C TYR A 117 -7.19 -20.05 -7.20
N PRO A 118 -6.29 -20.99 -6.82
CA PRO A 118 -6.61 -22.01 -5.82
C PRO A 118 -7.01 -21.42 -4.46
N ILE A 119 -7.78 -22.15 -3.65
CA ILE A 119 -7.97 -21.80 -2.24
C ILE A 119 -6.60 -21.69 -1.55
N GLY A 120 -6.36 -20.57 -0.86
CA GLY A 120 -5.10 -20.27 -0.17
C GLY A 120 -4.09 -19.45 -0.99
N ASP A 121 -4.31 -19.26 -2.29
CA ASP A 121 -3.53 -18.31 -3.10
C ASP A 121 -3.79 -16.85 -2.69
N GLN A 122 -2.92 -15.95 -3.14
CA GLN A 122 -2.98 -14.53 -2.83
C GLN A 122 -3.15 -13.69 -4.11
N PRO A 123 -4.40 -13.41 -4.54
CA PRO A 123 -4.67 -12.61 -5.74
C PRO A 123 -4.05 -11.22 -5.68
N ARG A 124 -3.47 -10.76 -6.80
CA ARG A 124 -2.88 -9.42 -6.92
C ARG A 124 -3.81 -8.55 -7.76
N PHE A 125 -4.55 -7.68 -7.08
CA PHE A 125 -5.44 -6.72 -7.73
C PHE A 125 -4.70 -5.43 -8.05
N GLY A 126 -4.86 -4.95 -9.28
CA GLY A 126 -4.36 -3.65 -9.71
C GLY A 126 -5.46 -2.59 -9.80
N VAL A 127 -5.05 -1.33 -9.73
CA VAL A 127 -5.87 -0.15 -10.02
C VAL A 127 -5.10 0.71 -11.00
N VAL A 128 -5.67 0.96 -12.17
CA VAL A 128 -5.10 1.85 -13.18
C VAL A 128 -6.00 3.08 -13.29
N VAL A 129 -5.43 4.25 -13.05
CA VAL A 129 -6.09 5.55 -13.23
C VAL A 129 -5.51 6.19 -14.48
N THR A 130 -6.37 6.64 -15.40
CA THR A 130 -5.98 7.26 -16.68
C THR A 130 -6.60 8.65 -16.79
N ASN A 131 -5.81 9.67 -17.17
CA ASN A 131 -6.39 10.94 -17.61
C ASN A 131 -6.96 10.77 -19.03
N ILE A 132 -8.29 10.86 -19.14
CA ILE A 132 -9.04 10.75 -20.40
C ILE A 132 -9.54 12.12 -20.90
N GLY A 133 -9.15 13.20 -20.21
CA GLY A 133 -9.36 14.57 -20.65
C GLY A 133 -8.34 15.04 -21.68
N ASP A 134 -8.46 16.30 -22.05
CA ASP A 134 -7.64 17.02 -23.05
C ASP A 134 -6.59 17.96 -22.42
N THR A 135 -6.51 17.98 -21.08
CA THR A 135 -5.72 18.92 -20.29
C THR A 135 -4.94 18.22 -19.19
N THR A 136 -3.72 18.70 -18.94
CA THR A 136 -2.88 18.28 -17.81
C THR A 136 -3.48 18.77 -16.50
N CYS A 137 -3.64 17.89 -15.52
CA CYS A 137 -4.26 18.21 -14.25
C CYS A 137 -3.59 17.44 -13.09
N ALA A 138 -3.87 17.84 -11.84
CA ALA A 138 -3.36 17.15 -10.65
C ALA A 138 -4.46 16.41 -9.89
N ARG A 139 -4.19 15.18 -9.41
CA ARG A 139 -5.13 14.40 -8.60
C ARG A 139 -4.42 13.73 -7.42
N ASP A 140 -5.07 13.75 -6.25
CA ASP A 140 -4.67 12.86 -5.15
C ASP A 140 -5.09 11.43 -5.49
N LEU A 141 -4.10 10.56 -5.65
CA LEU A 141 -4.23 9.11 -5.85
C LEU A 141 -3.69 8.36 -4.63
N GLY A 142 -3.50 9.03 -3.49
CA GLY A 142 -2.97 8.44 -2.27
C GLY A 142 -3.84 7.33 -1.69
N PRO A 143 -3.28 6.51 -0.79
CA PRO A 143 -3.98 5.36 -0.23
C PRO A 143 -5.13 5.76 0.72
N ALA A 144 -5.30 7.05 1.06
CA ALA A 144 -6.48 7.57 1.73
C ALA A 144 -7.74 7.61 0.84
N VAL A 145 -7.59 7.65 -0.49
CA VAL A 145 -8.71 7.70 -1.46
C VAL A 145 -8.87 6.42 -2.28
N GLN A 146 -7.91 5.49 -2.22
CA GLN A 146 -7.99 4.20 -2.89
C GLN A 146 -8.72 3.14 -2.04
N GLN A 147 -9.81 2.60 -2.58
CA GLN A 147 -10.52 1.45 -2.03
C GLN A 147 -10.58 0.30 -3.05
N ILE A 148 -10.28 -0.91 -2.59
CA ILE A 148 -10.38 -2.14 -3.38
C ILE A 148 -11.17 -3.14 -2.55
N SER A 149 -12.26 -3.67 -3.10
CA SER A 149 -13.14 -4.61 -2.40
C SER A 149 -13.43 -5.85 -3.25
N VAL A 150 -13.65 -6.98 -2.58
CA VAL A 150 -14.06 -8.23 -3.21
C VAL A 150 -15.48 -8.58 -2.76
N ARG A 151 -16.32 -8.99 -3.70
CA ARG A 151 -17.71 -9.42 -3.48
C ARG A 151 -17.93 -10.80 -4.11
N ALA A 152 -18.68 -11.67 -3.43
CA ALA A 152 -19.16 -12.91 -4.03
C ALA A 152 -20.26 -12.61 -5.06
N VAL A 153 -20.23 -13.24 -6.24
CA VAL A 153 -21.20 -12.97 -7.31
C VAL A 153 -22.59 -13.53 -6.97
N GLU A 154 -22.65 -14.69 -6.32
CA GLU A 154 -23.89 -15.42 -5.98
C GLU A 154 -24.91 -14.57 -5.20
N ASN A 155 -24.44 -13.72 -4.28
CA ASN A 155 -25.29 -13.01 -3.30
C ASN A 155 -24.87 -11.54 -3.06
N ASP A 156 -23.97 -11.00 -3.88
CA ASP A 156 -23.35 -9.67 -3.76
C ASP A 156 -22.74 -9.35 -2.36
N ARG A 157 -22.44 -10.37 -1.56
CA ARG A 157 -21.83 -10.18 -0.24
C ARG A 157 -20.40 -9.67 -0.41
N ARG A 158 -20.10 -8.48 0.14
CA ARG A 158 -18.71 -8.04 0.32
C ARG A 158 -18.01 -9.01 1.28
N VAL A 159 -16.97 -9.68 0.79
CA VAL A 159 -16.14 -10.60 1.60
C VAL A 159 -14.91 -9.91 2.15
N TRP A 160 -14.35 -8.93 1.42
CA TRP A 160 -13.14 -8.23 1.81
C TRP A 160 -13.11 -6.77 1.31
N VAL A 161 -12.40 -5.90 2.02
CA VAL A 161 -11.96 -4.58 1.54
C VAL A 161 -10.62 -4.18 2.18
N ASN A 162 -9.74 -3.54 1.40
CA ASN A 162 -8.38 -3.16 1.83
C ASN A 162 -8.36 -2.36 3.14
N THR A 163 -9.33 -1.45 3.34
CA THR A 163 -9.40 -0.56 4.49
C THR A 163 -9.90 -1.21 5.79
N ASP A 164 -10.41 -2.44 5.79
CA ASP A 164 -10.98 -3.06 7.00
C ASP A 164 -9.90 -3.35 8.07
N CYS A 165 -8.74 -3.87 7.68
CA CYS A 165 -7.67 -4.23 8.63
C CYS A 165 -6.66 -3.11 8.86
N ALA A 166 -6.37 -2.32 7.83
CA ALA A 166 -5.40 -1.23 7.85
C ALA A 166 -6.00 -0.01 7.13
N PRO A 167 -6.83 0.80 7.80
CA PRO A 167 -7.30 2.05 7.26
C PRO A 167 -6.10 2.95 6.92
N THR A 168 -5.85 3.13 5.63
CA THR A 168 -4.72 3.90 5.13
C THR A 168 -5.00 5.39 5.16
N THR A 169 -3.98 6.17 5.50
CA THR A 169 -3.98 7.62 5.44
C THR A 169 -2.80 8.10 4.60
N GLY A 170 -2.76 9.38 4.28
CA GLY A 170 -1.74 9.96 3.41
C GLY A 170 -2.29 10.26 2.01
N ARG A 171 -1.78 11.35 1.45
CA ARG A 171 -2.07 11.83 0.09
C ARG A 171 -0.86 11.55 -0.79
N ASP A 172 -1.11 11.30 -2.06
CA ASP A 172 -0.08 11.15 -3.08
C ASP A 172 -0.58 11.84 -4.34
N VAL A 173 -0.05 13.03 -4.63
CA VAL A 173 -0.61 13.91 -5.68
C VAL A 173 0.19 13.70 -6.96
N TRP A 174 -0.49 13.16 -7.97
CA TRP A 174 0.05 12.91 -9.30
C TRP A 174 -0.40 14.02 -10.25
N THR A 175 0.55 14.57 -11.01
CA THR A 175 0.25 15.36 -12.21
C THR A 175 0.12 14.38 -13.38
N LEU A 176 -0.95 14.48 -14.15
CA LEU A 176 -1.28 13.58 -15.26
C LEU A 176 -1.55 14.42 -16.52
N ALA A 177 -0.73 14.27 -17.55
CA ALA A 177 -1.01 14.75 -18.89
C ALA A 177 -2.14 13.91 -19.55
N PRO A 178 -2.76 14.37 -20.64
CA PRO A 178 -3.72 13.57 -21.40
C PRO A 178 -3.15 12.19 -21.79
N GLY A 179 -3.85 11.12 -21.45
CA GLY A 179 -3.41 9.74 -21.69
C GLY A 179 -2.50 9.13 -20.62
N ASP A 180 -1.94 9.92 -19.68
CA ASP A 180 -1.09 9.41 -18.61
C ASP A 180 -1.81 8.40 -17.72
N GLN A 181 -1.03 7.43 -17.21
CA GLN A 181 -1.53 6.35 -16.38
C GLN A 181 -0.73 6.23 -15.07
N ALA A 182 -1.44 6.22 -13.95
CA ALA A 182 -0.91 5.84 -12.65
C ALA A 182 -1.44 4.44 -12.29
N ALA A 183 -0.54 3.51 -11.96
CA ALA A 183 -0.87 2.12 -11.68
C ALA A 183 -0.44 1.70 -10.27
N PHE A 184 -1.40 1.19 -9.50
CA PHE A 184 -1.21 0.70 -8.14
C PHE A 184 -1.60 -0.77 -8.05
N ALA A 185 -1.17 -1.46 -6.98
CA ALA A 185 -1.60 -2.83 -6.74
C ALA A 185 -1.62 -3.19 -5.26
N ILE A 186 -2.49 -4.14 -4.91
CA ILE A 186 -2.57 -4.77 -3.60
C ILE A 186 -2.58 -6.29 -3.75
N THR A 187 -1.94 -6.98 -2.82
CA THR A 187 -2.07 -8.43 -2.68
C THR A 187 -3.12 -8.73 -1.62
N TRP A 188 -4.18 -9.44 -1.99
CA TRP A 188 -5.21 -9.91 -1.06
C TRP A 188 -4.82 -11.28 -0.49
N SER A 189 -5.08 -11.50 0.79
CA SER A 189 -4.72 -12.75 1.49
C SER A 189 -5.67 -13.93 1.23
N GLY A 190 -6.64 -13.82 0.31
CA GLY A 190 -7.65 -14.86 0.06
C GLY A 190 -8.63 -15.11 1.23
N THR A 191 -8.66 -14.19 2.21
CA THR A 191 -9.48 -14.31 3.44
C THR A 191 -10.49 -13.18 3.55
N GLY A 192 -11.59 -13.42 4.27
CA GLY A 192 -12.55 -12.37 4.60
C GLY A 192 -11.98 -11.22 5.44
N SER A 193 -12.71 -10.12 5.55
CA SER A 193 -12.43 -9.03 6.50
C SER A 193 -13.69 -8.47 7.16
N ALA A 194 -13.48 -7.81 8.30
CA ALA A 194 -14.45 -6.95 8.97
C ALA A 194 -13.70 -5.74 9.56
N PRO A 195 -14.35 -4.58 9.77
CA PRO A 195 -13.69 -3.37 10.27
C PRO A 195 -12.90 -3.60 11.58
N GLY A 196 -11.64 -3.18 11.59
CA GLY A 196 -10.68 -3.39 12.68
C GLY A 196 -10.06 -4.79 12.74
N CYS A 197 -10.50 -5.73 11.89
CA CYS A 197 -10.03 -7.11 11.78
C CYS A 197 -9.81 -7.82 13.12
N PHE A 198 -10.81 -7.73 14.00
CA PHE A 198 -10.84 -8.44 15.27
C PHE A 198 -11.13 -9.94 15.07
N GLY A 199 -10.22 -10.80 15.53
CA GLY A 199 -10.38 -12.25 15.50
C GLY A 199 -9.70 -12.95 14.31
N PRO A 200 -9.88 -14.27 14.17
CA PRO A 200 -9.39 -14.99 12.99
C PRO A 200 -10.11 -14.51 11.72
N ARG A 201 -9.44 -14.65 10.57
CA ARG A 201 -9.99 -14.39 9.25
C ARG A 201 -9.92 -15.67 8.45
N ASP A 202 -11.06 -16.28 8.22
CA ASP A 202 -11.17 -17.53 7.46
C ASP A 202 -10.91 -17.27 5.97
N ALA A 203 -10.42 -18.31 5.27
CA ALA A 203 -10.33 -18.30 3.81
C ALA A 203 -11.73 -18.16 3.20
N VAL A 204 -11.80 -17.60 1.99
CA VAL A 204 -13.06 -17.62 1.23
C VAL A 204 -13.30 -18.99 0.60
N ASP A 205 -14.56 -19.36 0.46
CA ASP A 205 -14.98 -20.59 -0.22
C ASP A 205 -14.66 -20.52 -1.74
N SER A 206 -14.61 -21.67 -2.41
CA SER A 206 -14.55 -21.72 -3.87
C SER A 206 -15.81 -21.09 -4.49
N GLY A 207 -15.66 -20.44 -5.64
CA GLY A 207 -16.75 -19.76 -6.33
C GLY A 207 -16.29 -18.57 -7.17
N VAL A 208 -17.25 -17.87 -7.76
CA VAL A 208 -17.00 -16.66 -8.58
C VAL A 208 -17.12 -15.40 -7.72
N TYR A 209 -16.11 -14.56 -7.82
CA TYR A 209 -15.97 -13.30 -7.11
C TYR A 209 -15.75 -12.16 -8.12
N ARG A 210 -16.04 -10.93 -7.68
CA ARG A 210 -15.71 -9.72 -8.41
C ARG A 210 -14.89 -8.77 -7.55
N VAL A 211 -13.81 -8.23 -8.12
CA VAL A 211 -13.06 -7.13 -7.55
C VAL A 211 -13.61 -5.81 -8.07
N LEU A 212 -13.80 -4.84 -7.17
CA LEU A 212 -14.18 -3.47 -7.47
C LEU A 212 -13.10 -2.53 -6.94
N ALA A 213 -12.54 -1.71 -7.82
CA ALA A 213 -11.64 -0.61 -7.48
C ALA A 213 -12.39 0.73 -7.47
N GLN A 214 -12.03 1.60 -6.54
CA GLN A 214 -12.59 2.94 -6.38
C GLN A 214 -11.47 3.92 -5.99
N VAL A 215 -11.50 5.12 -6.58
CA VAL A 215 -10.58 6.23 -6.27
C VAL A 215 -11.41 7.50 -6.04
N GLY A 216 -11.57 7.89 -4.78
CA GLY A 216 -12.51 8.94 -4.39
C GLY A 216 -13.95 8.53 -4.69
N GLU A 217 -14.66 9.29 -5.52
CA GLU A 217 -16.03 8.96 -5.95
C GLU A 217 -16.06 8.11 -7.24
N ILE A 218 -14.92 7.97 -7.94
CA ILE A 218 -14.83 7.24 -9.21
C ILE A 218 -14.71 5.74 -8.96
N SER A 219 -15.66 4.97 -9.46
CA SER A 219 -15.66 3.49 -9.38
C SER A 219 -15.35 2.87 -10.75
N ALA A 220 -14.51 1.84 -10.75
CA ALA A 220 -14.25 1.03 -11.94
C ALA A 220 -15.42 0.10 -12.27
N GLU A 221 -15.45 -0.43 -13.49
CA GLU A 221 -16.23 -1.64 -13.78
C GLU A 221 -15.67 -2.82 -12.96
N PRO A 222 -16.54 -3.66 -12.34
CA PRO A 222 -16.07 -4.84 -11.61
C PRO A 222 -15.44 -5.86 -12.54
N VAL A 223 -14.35 -6.50 -12.10
CA VAL A 223 -13.69 -7.59 -12.84
C VAL A 223 -13.92 -8.91 -12.11
N GLU A 224 -14.40 -9.92 -12.81
CA GLU A 224 -14.69 -11.24 -12.24
C GLU A 224 -13.45 -12.17 -12.26
N PHE A 225 -13.36 -13.02 -11.25
CA PHE A 225 -12.36 -14.08 -11.12
C PHE A 225 -12.93 -15.26 -10.29
N ALA A 226 -12.34 -16.44 -10.43
CA ALA A 226 -12.72 -17.61 -9.63
C ALA A 226 -11.70 -17.90 -8.52
N ILE A 227 -12.20 -18.31 -7.35
CA ILE A 227 -11.46 -19.11 -6.40
C ILE A 227 -11.83 -20.57 -6.66
N VAL A 228 -10.86 -21.43 -6.94
CA VAL A 228 -11.06 -22.84 -7.27
C VAL A 228 -10.58 -23.73 -6.13
N ASP A 229 -11.32 -24.80 -5.86
CA ASP A 229 -10.86 -25.84 -4.96
C ASP A 229 -9.95 -26.81 -5.75
N PRO A 230 -8.64 -26.92 -5.40
CA PRO A 230 -7.74 -27.83 -6.10
C PRO A 230 -8.15 -29.31 -5.92
N GLU A 231 -8.74 -29.70 -4.78
CA GLU A 231 -9.17 -31.08 -4.52
C GLU A 231 -10.42 -31.44 -5.34
N ALA A 232 -11.28 -30.47 -5.64
CA ALA A 232 -12.46 -30.66 -6.50
C ALA A 232 -12.15 -30.77 -8.00
N THR A 233 -10.90 -30.49 -8.40
CA THR A 233 -10.47 -30.52 -9.81
C THR A 233 -9.82 -31.86 -10.20
N GLU A 234 -9.39 -32.65 -9.22
CA GLU A 234 -8.87 -34.00 -9.47
C GLU A 234 -10.04 -34.98 -9.67
N PRO A 235 -10.11 -35.71 -10.79
CA PRO A 235 -11.17 -36.70 -10.97
C PRO A 235 -11.00 -37.81 -9.92
N GLU A 236 -12.06 -38.14 -9.19
CA GLU A 236 -12.05 -39.29 -8.27
C GLU A 236 -11.45 -40.51 -8.99
N PRO A 237 -10.41 -41.16 -8.42
CA PRO A 237 -9.85 -42.34 -9.04
C PRO A 237 -10.94 -43.40 -9.12
N GLU A 238 -11.33 -43.77 -10.34
CA GLU A 238 -12.39 -44.76 -10.58
C GLU A 238 -12.16 -45.97 -9.68
N ALA A 239 -13.10 -46.23 -8.76
CA ALA A 239 -12.93 -47.27 -7.75
C ALA A 239 -12.74 -48.63 -8.43
N GLU A 240 -11.47 -49.07 -8.46
CA GLU A 240 -11.06 -50.28 -9.15
C GLU A 240 -11.88 -51.45 -8.62
N SER A 241 -12.83 -51.89 -9.43
CA SER A 241 -13.86 -52.83 -9.01
C SER A 241 -13.23 -54.21 -8.84
N ALA A 242 -12.85 -54.50 -7.59
CA ALA A 242 -12.20 -55.75 -7.22
C ALA A 242 -13.00 -56.96 -7.73
N PRO A 243 -12.35 -57.91 -8.44
CA PRO A 243 -13.06 -59.03 -9.05
C PRO A 243 -13.61 -59.98 -7.99
N SER A 244 -14.94 -60.15 -7.98
CA SER A 244 -15.63 -61.07 -7.08
C SER A 244 -15.18 -62.52 -7.29
N THR A 245 -14.52 -63.10 -6.28
CA THR A 245 -14.17 -64.53 -6.26
C THR A 245 -15.43 -65.40 -6.31
N PRO A 246 -15.57 -66.35 -7.25
CA PRO A 246 -16.67 -67.30 -7.23
C PRO A 246 -16.45 -68.35 -6.15
N GLU A 247 -17.37 -68.41 -5.18
CA GLU A 247 -17.43 -69.45 -4.15
C GLU A 247 -17.66 -70.82 -4.79
N SER A 248 -16.77 -71.79 -4.52
CA SER A 248 -16.90 -73.17 -5.00
C SER A 248 -17.49 -74.05 -3.90
N GLY A 249 -18.76 -74.45 -4.05
CA GLY A 249 -19.45 -75.34 -3.12
C GLY A 249 -19.21 -76.84 -3.40
N PRO A 250 -19.20 -77.69 -2.35
CA PRO A 250 -19.29 -79.15 -2.46
C PRO A 250 -20.75 -79.65 -2.54
#